data_AF-A0A8C8DQZ3-F1
#
_entry.id   AF-A0A8C8DQZ3-F1
#
_cell.length_a   1.000
_cell.length_b   1.000
_cell.length_c   1.000
_cell.angle_alpha   90.00
_cell.angle_beta   90.00
_cell.angle_gamma   90.00
#
_symmetry.space_group_name_H-M   'P 1'
#
loop_
_entity.id
_entity.type
_entity.pdbx_description
1 polymer ?
#
loop_
_entity_poly.entity_id
_entity_poly.type
_entity_poly.pdbx_seq_one_letter_code
_entity_poly.pdbx_strand_id
1 'polypeptide(L)'
;MAVFSAKGDWYPWLFIPNVLLSMLCPVVSSALSAITSKWDVPIFTLPFNILICLHISATGAAHPFFPQPLSPTNPSSEPVFLSVPVGVGQVFGCDNPWTGGVILLALLLCSPTICFHAILGSIAGLALAAPPADVYSGLWGYNSVLSCIAIGGVFYALTWQTHILALTCAFFCAYVSSATSKLMSVLSLPACTWPFCLSTLIFLLLSSENPALCRLPLAAVSYPEENRRYLRQLKKRMVSPHMGLSHFLPAV
;
A
#
# COMPACT_ATOMS: atom_id res chain seq x y z
N MET A 1 0.53 11.18 11.97
CA MET A 1 0.16 12.40 12.74
C MET A 1 1.37 13.26 13.04
N ALA A 2 2.38 12.74 13.76
CA ALA A 2 3.57 13.51 14.16
C ALA A 2 4.29 14.24 13.01
N VAL A 3 4.53 13.55 11.89
CA VAL A 3 5.18 14.12 10.69
C VAL A 3 4.48 15.37 10.14
N PHE A 4 3.17 15.51 10.37
CA PHE A 4 2.39 16.65 9.90
C PHE A 4 2.17 17.72 10.99
N SER A 5 2.90 17.69 12.11
CA SER A 5 2.78 18.73 13.14
C SER A 5 3.90 19.76 13.04
N ALA A 6 3.54 21.05 13.01
CA ALA A 6 4.53 22.13 13.05
C ALA A 6 5.10 22.40 14.46
N LYS A 7 4.61 21.69 15.50
CA LYS A 7 5.12 21.82 16.89
C LYS A 7 6.41 21.03 17.15
N GLY A 8 6.87 20.24 16.19
CA GLY A 8 8.11 19.47 16.29
C GLY A 8 7.99 18.23 17.19
N ASP A 9 9.15 17.67 17.53
CA ASP A 9 9.24 16.45 18.32
C ASP A 9 8.75 16.64 19.76
N TRP A 10 8.25 15.56 20.36
CA TRP A 10 7.85 15.51 21.78
C TRP A 10 6.76 16.50 22.19
N TYR A 11 5.84 16.88 21.30
CA TYR A 11 4.65 17.66 21.67
C TYR A 11 3.56 16.75 22.28
N PRO A 12 3.38 16.72 23.62
CA PRO A 12 2.56 15.69 24.28
C PRO A 12 1.08 15.82 23.96
N TRP A 13 0.59 17.03 23.70
CA TRP A 13 -0.81 17.27 23.36
C TRP A 13 -1.24 16.59 22.06
N LEU A 14 -0.30 16.27 21.16
CA LEU A 14 -0.59 15.52 19.94
C LEU A 14 -1.10 14.10 20.22
N PHE A 15 -0.87 13.59 21.43
CA PHE A 15 -1.40 12.30 21.87
C PHE A 15 -2.93 12.26 21.81
N ILE A 16 -3.61 13.36 22.16
CA ILE A 16 -5.08 13.42 22.20
C ILE A 16 -5.70 13.15 20.83
N PRO A 17 -5.42 13.95 19.77
CA PRO A 17 -5.97 13.66 18.45
C PRO A 17 -5.51 12.30 17.92
N ASN A 18 -4.28 11.86 18.23
CA ASN A 18 -3.77 10.56 17.79
C ASN A 18 -4.60 9.38 18.36
N VAL A 19 -4.95 9.42 19.65
CA VAL A 19 -5.81 8.40 20.27
C VAL A 19 -7.21 8.45 19.65
N LEU A 20 -7.80 9.64 19.51
CA LEU A 20 -9.15 9.78 18.93
C LEU A 20 -9.23 9.24 17.49
N LEU A 21 -8.27 9.58 16.64
CA LEU A 21 -8.20 9.07 15.26
C LEU A 21 -7.99 7.56 15.23
N SER A 22 -7.18 7.02 16.14
CA SER A 22 -6.97 5.58 16.28
C SER A 22 -8.26 4.86 16.67
N MET A 23 -9.06 5.43 17.58
CA MET A 23 -10.37 4.90 17.98
C MET A 23 -11.41 4.96 16.86
N LEU A 24 -11.32 5.94 15.96
CA LEU A 24 -12.21 6.05 14.79
C LEU A 24 -11.83 5.09 13.65
N CYS A 25 -10.58 4.61 13.61
CA CYS A 25 -10.08 3.76 12.53
C CYS A 25 -10.90 2.47 12.35
N PRO A 26 -11.27 1.69 13.40
CA PRO A 26 -12.14 0.53 13.27
C PRO A 26 -13.54 0.87 12.74
N VAL A 27 -14.11 2.02 13.12
CA VAL A 27 -15.45 2.46 12.68
C VAL A 27 -15.45 2.72 11.18
N VAL A 28 -14.48 3.49 10.69
CA VAL A 28 -14.32 3.77 9.25
C VAL A 28 -14.00 2.48 8.49
N SER A 29 -13.16 1.62 9.06
CA SER A 29 -12.82 0.31 8.48
C SER A 29 -14.05 -0.58 8.30
N SER A 30 -14.91 -0.65 9.32
CA SER A 30 -16.16 -1.42 9.26
C SER A 30 -17.11 -0.87 8.19
N ALA A 31 -17.27 0.46 8.12
CA ALA A 31 -18.15 1.10 7.14
C ALA A 31 -17.66 0.85 5.71
N LEU A 32 -16.36 1.00 5.46
CA LEU A 32 -15.77 0.71 4.15
C LEU A 32 -15.85 -0.77 3.80
N SER A 33 -15.59 -1.67 4.75
CA SER A 33 -15.65 -3.11 4.52
C SER A 33 -17.06 -3.57 4.16
N ALA A 34 -18.10 -2.98 4.75
CA ALA A 34 -19.49 -3.25 4.37
C ALA A 34 -19.80 -2.90 2.90
N ILE A 35 -19.07 -1.93 2.33
CA ILE A 35 -19.19 -1.54 0.92
C ILE A 35 -18.33 -2.44 0.05
N THR A 36 -17.03 -2.56 0.36
CA THR A 36 -16.05 -3.25 -0.51
C THR A 36 -16.20 -4.77 -0.51
N SER A 37 -16.76 -5.35 0.54
CA SER A 37 -17.04 -6.80 0.62
C SER A 37 -17.96 -7.28 -0.50
N LYS A 38 -18.83 -6.41 -1.05
CA LYS A 38 -19.70 -6.73 -2.20
C LYS A 38 -18.93 -7.09 -3.47
N TRP A 39 -17.71 -6.56 -3.63
CA TRP A 39 -16.82 -6.83 -4.75
C TRP A 39 -15.65 -7.76 -4.39
N ASP A 40 -15.61 -8.24 -3.14
CA ASP A 40 -14.51 -9.02 -2.57
C ASP A 40 -13.16 -8.32 -2.74
N VAL A 41 -13.11 -7.02 -2.42
CA VAL A 41 -11.89 -6.19 -2.45
C VAL A 41 -11.56 -5.60 -1.07
N PRO A 42 -10.26 -5.47 -0.73
CA PRO A 42 -9.84 -5.00 0.58
C PRO A 42 -9.98 -3.47 0.69
N ILE A 43 -10.05 -2.96 1.92
CA ILE A 43 -10.13 -1.52 2.20
C ILE A 43 -8.76 -0.82 2.23
N PHE A 44 -7.67 -1.59 2.23
CA PHE A 44 -6.29 -1.09 2.32
C PHE A 44 -6.10 -0.06 3.45
N THR A 45 -5.38 1.03 3.18
CA THR A 45 -5.12 2.13 4.10
C THR A 45 -6.12 3.28 3.93
N LEU A 46 -7.26 3.05 3.26
CA LEU A 46 -8.32 4.06 3.10
C LEU A 46 -8.80 4.65 4.44
N PRO A 47 -9.03 3.88 5.51
CA PRO A 47 -9.40 4.45 6.81
C PRO A 47 -8.38 5.48 7.32
N PHE A 48 -7.09 5.14 7.23
CA PHE A 48 -6.00 6.05 7.59
C PHE A 48 -6.01 7.31 6.73
N ASN A 49 -6.11 7.17 5.40
CA ASN A 49 -6.10 8.29 4.46
C ASN A 49 -7.31 9.24 4.67
N ILE A 50 -8.49 8.71 4.94
CA ILE A 50 -9.69 9.52 5.23
C ILE A 50 -9.51 10.29 6.54
N LEU A 51 -9.09 9.60 7.60
CA LEU A 51 -8.97 10.18 8.92
C LEU A 51 -7.84 11.22 9.00
N ILE A 52 -6.70 10.98 8.35
CA ILE A 52 -5.60 11.95 8.31
C ILE A 52 -5.99 13.20 7.52
N CYS A 53 -6.64 13.05 6.35
CA CYS A 53 -7.13 14.20 5.58
C CYS A 53 -8.19 14.99 6.36
N LEU A 54 -9.12 14.31 7.03
CA LEU A 54 -10.12 14.95 7.88
C LEU A 54 -9.45 15.73 9.01
N HIS A 55 -8.48 15.14 9.71
CA HIS A 55 -7.75 15.84 10.76
C HIS A 55 -7.01 17.08 10.25
N ILE A 56 -6.22 16.94 9.18
CA ILE A 56 -5.44 18.04 8.61
C ILE A 56 -6.36 19.15 8.11
N SER A 57 -7.51 18.82 7.51
CA SER A 57 -8.52 19.79 7.10
C SER A 57 -9.17 20.52 8.28
N ALA A 58 -9.37 19.82 9.40
CA ALA A 58 -10.00 20.39 10.60
C ALA A 58 -9.06 21.31 11.40
N THR A 59 -7.75 21.01 11.41
CA THR A 59 -6.76 21.87 12.08
C THR A 59 -6.25 22.96 11.14
N GLY A 60 -5.76 22.59 9.96
CA GLY A 60 -5.05 23.48 9.05
C GLY A 60 -3.77 24.08 9.65
N ALA A 61 -3.16 25.04 8.93
CA ALA A 61 -1.91 25.67 9.34
C ALA A 61 -2.09 26.66 10.51
N ALA A 62 -3.27 27.26 10.65
CA ALA A 62 -3.53 28.33 11.62
C ALA A 62 -4.09 27.82 12.97
N HIS A 63 -4.23 26.50 13.19
CA HIS A 63 -4.79 25.98 14.44
C HIS A 63 -3.90 26.37 15.65
N PRO A 64 -4.47 26.93 16.74
CA PRO A 64 -3.68 27.34 17.90
C PRO A 64 -2.91 26.19 18.57
N PHE A 65 -3.51 25.00 18.61
CA PHE A 65 -2.96 23.85 19.33
C PHE A 65 -2.30 22.80 18.44
N PHE A 66 -2.67 22.70 17.16
CA PHE A 66 -2.27 21.60 16.27
C PHE A 66 -1.97 22.12 14.85
N PRO A 67 -1.07 23.11 14.70
CA PRO A 67 -0.75 23.68 13.40
C PRO A 67 -0.02 22.66 12.50
N GLN A 68 -0.31 22.72 11.22
CA GLN A 68 0.33 21.93 10.17
C GLN A 68 1.53 22.69 9.57
N PRO A 69 2.61 22.01 9.12
CA PRO A 69 3.75 22.67 8.52
C PRO A 69 3.39 23.34 7.19
N LEU A 70 3.83 24.59 7.01
CA LEU A 70 3.54 25.43 5.83
C LEU A 70 4.42 25.11 4.61
N SER A 71 5.44 24.28 4.75
CA SER A 71 6.34 23.90 3.65
C SER A 71 6.92 22.51 3.88
N PRO A 72 7.14 21.74 2.80
CA PRO A 72 7.86 20.48 2.90
C PRO A 72 9.30 20.74 3.37
N THR A 73 9.77 19.90 4.29
CA THR A 73 11.16 19.86 4.76
C THR A 73 12.12 19.69 3.58
N ASN A 74 13.28 20.35 3.66
CA ASN A 74 14.29 20.38 2.61
C ASN A 74 14.62 18.97 2.10
N PRO A 75 14.81 18.79 0.78
CA PRO A 75 15.16 17.49 0.22
C PRO A 75 16.51 17.01 0.75
N SER A 76 16.53 15.78 1.27
CA SER A 76 17.76 15.08 1.64
C SER A 76 18.58 14.77 0.37
N SER A 77 19.82 15.25 0.32
CA SER A 77 20.76 15.03 -0.79
C SER A 77 21.44 13.66 -0.72
N GLU A 78 20.66 12.60 -0.52
CA GLU A 78 21.18 11.22 -0.47
C GLU A 78 21.37 10.65 -1.88
N PRO A 79 22.37 9.79 -2.11
CA PRO A 79 22.59 9.14 -3.39
C PRO A 79 21.37 8.30 -3.83
N VAL A 80 21.13 8.26 -5.15
CA VAL A 80 20.00 7.56 -5.80
C VAL A 80 19.81 6.12 -5.30
N PHE A 81 20.90 5.41 -5.00
CA PHE A 81 20.83 4.02 -4.53
C PHE A 81 20.17 3.90 -3.14
N LEU A 82 20.35 4.88 -2.26
CA LEU A 82 19.70 4.93 -0.97
C LEU A 82 18.21 5.32 -1.09
N SER A 83 17.77 5.85 -2.23
CA SER A 83 16.36 6.19 -2.46
C SER A 83 15.45 4.95 -2.50
N VAL A 84 15.98 3.76 -2.77
CA VAL A 84 15.23 2.49 -2.71
C VAL A 84 14.83 2.13 -1.27
N PRO A 85 15.76 1.96 -0.31
CA PRO A 85 15.38 1.72 1.07
C PRO A 85 14.60 2.90 1.67
N VAL A 86 14.94 4.16 1.33
CA VAL A 86 14.16 5.33 1.78
C VAL A 86 12.72 5.27 1.25
N GLY A 87 12.49 4.90 -0.01
CA GLY A 87 11.14 4.71 -0.56
C GLY A 87 10.34 3.66 0.19
N VAL A 88 10.97 2.58 0.66
CA VAL A 88 10.33 1.59 1.55
C VAL A 88 10.07 2.15 2.95
N GLY A 89 11.00 2.95 3.49
CA GLY A 89 10.83 3.65 4.78
C GLY A 89 9.68 4.65 4.77
N GLN A 90 9.48 5.35 3.66
CA GLN A 90 8.42 6.35 3.49
C GLN A 90 7.01 5.75 3.54
N VAL A 91 6.85 4.42 3.41
CA VAL A 91 5.58 3.75 3.71
C VAL A 91 5.10 4.06 5.12
N PHE A 92 6.03 4.23 6.07
CA PHE A 92 5.77 4.62 7.45
C PHE A 92 6.11 6.10 7.74
N GLY A 93 6.44 6.88 6.70
CA GLY A 93 6.88 8.27 6.83
C GLY A 93 8.29 8.42 7.40
N CYS A 94 9.17 7.44 7.18
CA CYS A 94 10.56 7.48 7.60
C CYS A 94 11.48 7.77 6.40
N ASP A 95 12.25 8.86 6.48
CA ASP A 95 13.21 9.29 5.45
C ASP A 95 14.63 8.71 5.65
N ASN A 96 14.88 8.03 6.77
CA ASN A 96 16.19 7.43 7.07
C ASN A 96 16.38 6.07 6.32
N PRO A 97 17.43 5.93 5.47
CA PRO A 97 17.69 4.70 4.71
C PRO A 97 17.89 3.46 5.57
N TRP A 98 18.45 3.61 6.78
CA TRP A 98 18.65 2.49 7.70
C TRP A 98 17.32 1.95 8.23
N THR A 99 16.34 2.83 8.47
CA THR A 99 14.98 2.41 8.87
C THR A 99 14.32 1.65 7.73
N GLY A 100 14.46 2.14 6.50
CA GLY A 100 14.05 1.43 5.30
C GLY A 100 14.69 0.04 5.15
N GLY A 101 15.99 -0.07 5.44
CA GLY A 101 16.72 -1.34 5.46
C GLY A 101 16.19 -2.33 6.51
N VAL A 102 15.87 -1.86 7.70
CA VAL A 102 15.24 -2.69 8.76
C VAL A 102 13.86 -3.17 8.32
N ILE A 103 13.05 -2.30 7.69
CA ILE A 103 11.74 -2.69 7.14
C ILE A 103 11.91 -3.74 6.04
N LEU A 104 12.85 -3.57 5.12
CA LEU A 104 13.17 -4.56 4.08
C LEU A 104 13.59 -5.91 4.68
N LEU A 105 14.37 -5.91 5.75
CA LEU A 105 14.74 -7.14 6.46
C LEU A 105 13.50 -7.80 7.08
N ALA A 106 12.62 -7.03 7.72
CA ALA A 106 11.37 -7.57 8.27
C ALA A 106 10.46 -8.17 7.17
N LEU A 107 10.36 -7.51 6.01
CA LEU A 107 9.65 -8.05 4.85
C LEU A 107 10.30 -9.33 4.33
N LEU A 108 11.63 -9.38 4.25
CA LEU A 108 12.39 -10.55 3.80
C LEU A 108 12.17 -11.77 4.71
N LEU A 109 12.14 -11.55 6.02
CA LEU A 109 11.88 -12.59 7.03
C LEU A 109 10.45 -13.13 6.94
N CYS A 110 9.48 -12.28 6.59
CA CYS A 110 8.09 -12.68 6.40
C CYS A 110 7.88 -13.43 5.07
N SER A 111 8.34 -12.83 3.96
CA SER A 111 8.23 -13.38 2.61
C SER A 111 9.28 -12.75 1.70
N PRO A 112 10.25 -13.53 1.19
CA PRO A 112 11.20 -13.05 0.20
C PRO A 112 10.54 -12.46 -1.05
N THR A 113 9.37 -12.98 -1.43
CA THR A 113 8.60 -12.47 -2.57
C THR A 113 8.05 -11.07 -2.31
N ILE A 114 7.55 -10.80 -1.09
CA ILE A 114 7.09 -9.46 -0.69
C ILE A 114 8.26 -8.48 -0.71
N CYS A 115 9.40 -8.85 -0.12
CA CYS A 115 10.60 -8.00 -0.11
C CYS A 115 11.08 -7.68 -1.54
N PHE A 116 11.10 -8.68 -2.43
CA PHE A 116 11.47 -8.48 -3.83
C PHE A 116 10.55 -7.47 -4.54
N HIS A 117 9.23 -7.60 -4.40
CA HIS A 117 8.29 -6.64 -5.01
C HIS A 117 8.33 -5.28 -4.32
N ALA A 118 8.69 -5.19 -3.04
CA ALA A 118 8.92 -3.92 -2.37
C ALA A 118 10.07 -3.15 -3.04
N ILE A 119 11.20 -3.82 -3.28
CA ILE A 119 12.37 -3.25 -3.96
C ILE A 119 11.99 -2.82 -5.39
N LEU A 120 11.32 -3.69 -6.16
CA LEU A 120 10.91 -3.36 -7.52
C LEU A 120 9.91 -2.21 -7.58
N GLY A 121 8.94 -2.17 -6.67
CA GLY A 121 7.98 -1.08 -6.57
C GLY A 121 8.66 0.25 -6.24
N SER A 122 9.65 0.24 -5.33
CA SER A 122 10.43 1.44 -5.04
C SER A 122 11.22 1.91 -6.26
N ILE A 123 11.86 0.99 -6.99
CA ILE A 123 12.59 1.31 -8.23
C ILE A 123 11.64 1.88 -9.30
N ALA A 124 10.45 1.30 -9.46
CA ALA A 124 9.46 1.78 -10.43
C ALA A 124 9.03 3.23 -10.14
N GLY A 125 8.91 3.61 -8.87
CA GLY A 125 8.65 4.99 -8.47
C GLY A 125 9.78 5.96 -8.83
N LEU A 126 11.04 5.54 -8.73
CA LEU A 126 12.22 6.35 -9.09
C LEU A 126 12.37 6.52 -10.61
N ALA A 127 11.85 5.59 -11.40
CA ALA A 127 11.98 5.59 -12.85
C ALA A 127 11.12 6.66 -13.55
N LEU A 128 10.18 7.29 -12.83
CA LEU A 128 9.53 8.51 -13.32
C LEU A 128 10.49 9.68 -13.16
N ALA A 129 10.77 10.40 -14.25
CA ALA A 129 11.68 11.54 -14.32
C ALA A 129 11.17 12.77 -13.52
N ALA A 130 11.05 12.61 -12.21
CA ALA A 130 10.65 13.62 -11.25
C ALA A 130 11.85 14.48 -10.83
N PRO A 131 11.61 15.67 -10.24
CA PRO A 131 12.67 16.50 -9.71
C PRO A 131 13.58 15.69 -8.76
N PRO A 132 14.92 15.76 -8.89
CA PRO A 132 15.84 14.93 -8.11
C PRO A 132 15.60 14.97 -6.60
N ALA A 133 15.20 16.15 -6.09
CA ALA A 133 14.84 16.41 -4.70
C ALA A 133 13.73 15.49 -4.14
N ASP A 134 12.65 15.29 -4.90
CA ASP A 134 11.51 14.47 -4.46
C ASP A 134 11.79 12.97 -4.66
N VAL A 135 12.67 12.66 -5.62
CA VAL A 135 13.17 11.30 -5.89
C VAL A 135 14.02 10.82 -4.70
N TYR A 136 14.93 11.67 -4.21
CA TYR A 136 15.85 11.31 -3.12
C TYR A 136 15.18 11.17 -1.76
N SER A 137 14.12 11.94 -1.50
CA SER A 137 13.31 11.78 -0.29
C SER A 137 12.42 10.54 -0.29
N GLY A 138 12.39 9.76 -1.38
CA GLY A 138 11.60 8.52 -1.51
C GLY A 138 10.09 8.74 -1.66
N LEU A 139 9.63 9.99 -1.80
CA LEU A 139 8.21 10.34 -1.89
C LEU A 139 7.54 9.78 -3.16
N TRP A 140 8.32 9.50 -4.19
CA TRP A 140 7.83 8.86 -5.41
C TRP A 140 7.78 7.33 -5.35
N GLY A 141 8.47 6.71 -4.36
CA GLY A 141 8.62 5.26 -4.28
C GLY A 141 7.52 4.54 -3.48
N TYR A 142 7.11 5.09 -2.33
CA TYR A 142 6.36 4.31 -1.33
C TYR A 142 4.96 3.85 -1.78
N ASN A 143 4.25 4.66 -2.57
CA ASN A 143 2.95 4.26 -3.12
C ASN A 143 3.10 3.09 -4.10
N SER A 144 4.14 3.13 -4.94
CA SER A 144 4.49 2.07 -5.87
C SER A 144 5.00 0.80 -5.19
N VAL A 145 5.72 0.93 -4.06
CA VAL A 145 6.08 -0.21 -3.17
C VAL A 145 4.83 -0.97 -2.77
N LEU A 146 3.84 -0.27 -2.19
CA LEU A 146 2.62 -0.88 -1.69
C LEU A 146 1.79 -1.52 -2.81
N SER A 147 1.63 -0.86 -3.95
CA SER A 147 0.87 -1.42 -5.08
C SER A 147 1.56 -2.63 -5.70
N CYS A 148 2.89 -2.61 -5.81
CA CYS A 148 3.66 -3.72 -6.36
C CYS A 148 3.57 -4.95 -5.45
N ILE A 149 3.67 -4.78 -4.13
CA ILE A 149 3.48 -5.87 -3.16
C ILE A 149 2.07 -6.45 -3.26
N ALA A 150 1.05 -5.58 -3.29
CA ALA A 150 -0.35 -6.01 -3.27
C ALA A 150 -0.70 -6.88 -4.50
N ILE A 151 -0.32 -6.45 -5.71
CA ILE A 151 -0.59 -7.20 -6.94
C ILE A 151 0.44 -8.33 -7.15
N GLY A 152 1.66 -8.16 -6.68
CA GLY A 152 2.81 -9.06 -6.85
C GLY A 152 2.80 -10.31 -5.97
N GLY A 153 1.62 -10.86 -5.65
CA GLY A 153 1.52 -12.14 -4.95
C GLY A 153 0.56 -12.16 -3.75
N VAL A 154 0.18 -10.99 -3.21
CA VAL A 154 -0.73 -10.93 -2.05
C VAL A 154 -2.18 -11.14 -2.47
N PHE A 155 -2.71 -10.30 -3.38
CA PHE A 155 -4.11 -10.40 -3.82
C PHE A 155 -4.29 -11.13 -5.16
N TYR A 156 -3.22 -11.29 -5.93
CA TYR A 156 -3.15 -12.18 -7.08
C TYR A 156 -2.18 -13.32 -6.78
N ALA A 157 -2.51 -14.52 -7.23
CA ALA A 157 -1.59 -15.65 -7.12
C ALA A 157 -0.39 -15.46 -8.07
N LEU A 158 0.83 -15.57 -7.55
CA LEU A 158 2.03 -15.21 -8.31
C LEU A 158 2.26 -16.12 -9.53
N THR A 159 2.12 -15.53 -10.72
CA THR A 159 2.51 -16.03 -12.03
C THR A 159 3.39 -14.99 -12.74
N TRP A 160 3.95 -15.33 -13.90
CA TRP A 160 4.72 -14.38 -14.70
C TRP A 160 3.85 -13.21 -15.19
N GLN A 161 2.59 -13.50 -15.54
CA GLN A 161 1.62 -12.51 -15.99
C GLN A 161 1.24 -11.54 -14.86
N THR A 162 1.02 -12.05 -13.64
CA THR A 162 0.72 -11.17 -12.49
C THR A 162 1.94 -10.38 -12.06
N HIS A 163 3.16 -10.89 -12.25
CA HIS A 163 4.38 -10.13 -12.00
C HIS A 163 4.49 -8.92 -12.95
N ILE A 164 4.25 -9.11 -14.25
CA ILE A 164 4.16 -8.00 -15.21
C ILE A 164 3.05 -7.03 -14.81
N LEU A 165 1.88 -7.55 -14.42
CA LEU A 165 0.76 -6.73 -13.95
C LEU A 165 1.12 -5.89 -12.71
N ALA A 166 1.89 -6.46 -11.78
CA ALA A 166 2.36 -5.78 -10.58
C ALA A 166 3.32 -4.63 -10.90
N LEU A 167 4.22 -4.81 -11.87
CA LEU A 167 5.11 -3.76 -12.37
C LEU A 167 4.29 -2.66 -13.06
N THR A 168 3.35 -3.02 -13.93
CA THR A 168 2.44 -2.06 -14.57
C THR A 168 1.64 -1.27 -13.54
N CYS A 169 1.13 -1.93 -12.49
CA CYS A 169 0.43 -1.28 -11.39
C CYS A 169 1.35 -0.32 -10.63
N ALA A 170 2.60 -0.70 -10.37
CA ALA A 170 3.58 0.14 -9.70
C ALA A 170 3.90 1.43 -10.48
N PHE A 171 4.13 1.33 -11.79
CA PHE A 171 4.32 2.49 -12.66
C PHE A 171 3.07 3.36 -12.72
N PHE A 172 1.90 2.75 -12.92
CA PHE A 172 0.63 3.46 -12.90
C PHE A 172 0.43 4.21 -11.57
N CYS A 173 0.73 3.57 -10.44
CA CYS A 173 0.64 4.17 -9.11
C CYS A 173 1.60 5.36 -8.93
N ALA A 174 2.80 5.30 -9.51
CA ALA A 174 3.74 6.42 -9.49
C ALA A 174 3.15 7.64 -10.25
N TYR A 175 2.51 7.43 -11.39
CA TYR A 175 1.82 8.51 -12.13
C TYR A 175 0.63 9.06 -11.36
N VAL A 176 -0.20 8.18 -10.79
CA VAL A 176 -1.33 8.59 -9.93
C VAL A 176 -0.82 9.37 -8.72
N SER A 177 0.35 9.03 -8.17
CA SER A 177 0.97 9.77 -7.06
C SER A 177 1.24 11.23 -7.42
N SER A 178 1.77 11.50 -8.61
CA SER A 178 1.95 12.87 -9.13
C SER A 178 0.61 13.60 -9.27
N ALA A 179 -0.39 12.94 -9.87
CA ALA A 179 -1.71 13.54 -10.10
C ALA A 179 -2.45 13.86 -8.80
N THR A 180 -2.52 12.89 -7.87
CA THR A 180 -3.15 13.06 -6.56
C THR A 180 -2.41 14.10 -5.71
N SER A 181 -1.08 14.16 -5.77
CA SER A 181 -0.32 15.19 -5.04
C SER A 181 -0.65 16.60 -5.52
N LYS A 182 -0.78 16.81 -6.84
CA LYS A 182 -1.22 18.11 -7.40
C LYS A 182 -2.67 18.44 -7.05
N LEU A 183 -3.55 17.44 -7.02
CA LEU A 183 -4.95 17.66 -6.63
C LEU A 183 -5.07 18.03 -5.15
N MET A 184 -4.36 17.30 -4.29
CA MET A 184 -4.41 17.49 -2.84
C MET A 184 -3.70 18.79 -2.42
N SER A 185 -2.69 19.25 -3.15
CA SER A 185 -2.04 20.54 -2.87
C SER A 185 -2.98 21.73 -3.02
N VAL A 186 -3.96 21.68 -3.95
CA VAL A 186 -5.02 22.70 -4.06
C VAL A 186 -5.87 22.76 -2.79
N LEU A 187 -6.06 21.62 -2.12
CA LEU A 187 -6.79 21.51 -0.86
C LEU A 187 -5.89 21.70 0.37
N SER A 188 -4.60 21.99 0.20
CA SER A 188 -3.59 22.02 1.27
C SER A 188 -3.51 20.70 2.07
N LEU A 189 -3.70 19.58 1.38
CA LEU A 189 -3.64 18.22 1.95
C LEU A 189 -2.47 17.43 1.37
N PRO A 190 -1.90 16.49 2.14
CA PRO A 190 -0.95 15.52 1.60
C PRO A 190 -1.68 14.41 0.82
N ALA A 191 -1.01 13.85 -0.20
CA ALA A 191 -1.55 12.70 -0.94
C ALA A 191 -1.55 11.40 -0.10
N CYS A 192 -0.64 11.26 0.86
CA CYS A 192 -0.45 10.05 1.65
C CYS A 192 -0.49 8.79 0.77
N THR A 193 -1.25 7.76 1.17
CA THR A 193 -1.36 6.51 0.41
C THR A 193 -2.64 6.42 -0.42
N TRP A 194 -3.28 7.56 -0.73
CA TRP A 194 -4.40 7.62 -1.67
C TRP A 194 -4.03 7.03 -3.05
N PRO A 195 -2.86 7.35 -3.64
CA PRO A 195 -2.46 6.80 -4.94
C PRO A 195 -2.38 5.28 -4.92
N PHE A 196 -1.75 4.71 -3.89
CA PHE A 196 -1.71 3.27 -3.68
C PHE A 196 -3.12 2.65 -3.65
N CYS A 197 -4.01 3.19 -2.81
CA CYS A 197 -5.35 2.62 -2.65
C CYS A 197 -6.12 2.65 -3.97
N LEU A 198 -6.15 3.79 -4.65
CA LEU A 198 -6.89 3.97 -5.91
C LEU A 198 -6.33 3.08 -7.01
N SER A 199 -5.02 3.09 -7.23
CA SER A 199 -4.37 2.27 -8.26
C SER A 199 -4.57 0.79 -8.02
N THR A 200 -4.38 0.32 -6.79
CA THR A 200 -4.50 -1.11 -6.48
C THR A 200 -5.95 -1.59 -6.57
N LEU A 201 -6.92 -0.78 -6.12
CA LEU A 201 -8.34 -1.10 -6.27
C LEU A 201 -8.77 -1.19 -7.73
N ILE A 202 -8.34 -0.25 -8.59
CA ILE A 202 -8.60 -0.31 -10.03
C ILE A 202 -8.09 -1.63 -10.62
N PHE A 203 -6.86 -2.03 -10.26
CA PHE A 203 -6.26 -3.26 -10.77
C PHE A 203 -6.91 -4.53 -10.19
N LEU A 204 -7.43 -4.50 -8.96
CA LEU A 204 -8.18 -5.62 -8.37
C LEU A 204 -9.59 -5.78 -8.91
N LEU A 205 -10.19 -4.68 -9.38
CA LEU A 205 -11.49 -4.67 -10.04
C LEU A 205 -11.38 -4.99 -11.54
N LEU A 206 -10.17 -5.01 -12.09
CA LEU A 206 -9.93 -5.44 -13.47
C LEU A 206 -10.30 -6.92 -13.62
N SER A 207 -11.34 -7.17 -14.42
CA SER A 207 -11.69 -8.53 -14.83
C SER A 207 -10.81 -8.95 -16.01
N SER A 208 -10.32 -10.18 -16.00
CA SER A 208 -9.57 -10.76 -17.11
C SER A 208 -10.01 -12.19 -17.33
N GLU A 209 -10.17 -12.58 -18.60
CA GLU A 209 -10.42 -13.96 -19.01
C GLU A 209 -9.15 -14.83 -18.96
N ASN A 210 -7.98 -14.22 -18.73
CA ASN A 210 -6.72 -14.96 -18.70
C ASN A 210 -6.61 -15.80 -17.41
N PRO A 211 -6.57 -17.15 -17.50
CA PRO A 211 -6.50 -18.01 -16.32
C PRO A 211 -5.17 -17.87 -15.54
N ALA A 212 -4.16 -17.19 -16.11
CA ALA A 212 -2.93 -16.86 -15.40
C ALA A 212 -3.07 -15.65 -14.46
N LEU A 213 -4.07 -14.79 -14.65
CA LEU A 213 -4.41 -13.66 -13.78
C LEU A 213 -5.47 -14.08 -12.77
N CYS A 214 -5.06 -14.92 -11.83
CA CYS A 214 -5.97 -15.45 -10.80
C CYS A 214 -5.98 -14.52 -9.58
N ARG A 215 -7.07 -13.75 -9.44
CA ARG A 215 -7.37 -13.01 -8.21
C ARG A 215 -7.78 -14.00 -7.13
N LEU A 216 -7.24 -13.84 -5.93
CA LEU A 216 -7.55 -14.70 -4.80
C LEU A 216 -8.78 -14.17 -4.06
N PRO A 217 -9.68 -15.05 -3.59
CA PRO A 217 -10.76 -14.62 -2.71
C PRO A 217 -10.17 -14.12 -1.39
N LEU A 218 -10.70 -13.04 -0.83
CA LEU A 218 -10.10 -12.39 0.35
C LEU A 218 -9.95 -13.35 1.55
N ALA A 219 -10.87 -14.28 1.72
CA ALA A 219 -10.84 -15.27 2.78
C ALA A 219 -9.64 -16.24 2.69
N ALA A 220 -9.02 -16.38 1.52
CA ALA A 220 -7.85 -17.25 1.29
C ALA A 220 -6.54 -16.46 1.15
N VAL A 221 -6.57 -15.13 1.19
CA VAL A 221 -5.38 -14.29 1.06
C VAL A 221 -4.49 -14.43 2.29
N SER A 222 -3.24 -14.77 2.06
CA SER A 222 -2.17 -14.82 3.06
C SER A 222 -0.91 -14.13 2.50
N TYR A 223 0.23 -14.83 2.43
CA TYR A 223 1.47 -14.35 1.81
C TYR A 223 1.75 -15.06 0.48
N PRO A 224 2.55 -14.47 -0.43
CA PRO A 224 2.68 -14.95 -1.82
C PRO A 224 3.03 -16.43 -1.99
N GLU A 225 3.91 -16.97 -1.15
CA GLU A 225 4.33 -18.37 -1.24
C GLU A 225 3.19 -19.34 -0.92
N GLU A 226 2.38 -19.04 0.09
CA GLU A 226 1.21 -19.85 0.47
C GLU A 226 0.05 -19.67 -0.51
N ASN A 227 -0.19 -18.43 -0.94
CA ASN A 227 -1.11 -18.09 -2.02
C ASN A 227 -0.82 -18.88 -3.32
N ARG A 228 0.47 -19.03 -3.67
CA ARG A 228 0.92 -19.83 -4.82
C ARG A 228 0.68 -21.33 -4.61
N ARG A 229 0.81 -21.85 -3.39
CA ARG A 229 0.48 -23.24 -3.05
C ARG A 229 -1.02 -23.49 -3.19
N TYR A 230 -1.84 -22.58 -2.67
CA TYR A 230 -3.30 -22.62 -2.81
C TYR A 230 -3.73 -22.68 -4.29
N LEU A 231 -3.15 -21.82 -5.15
CA LEU A 231 -3.39 -21.88 -6.60
C LEU A 231 -3.04 -23.25 -7.21
N ARG A 232 -1.90 -23.84 -6.84
CA ARG A 232 -1.49 -25.15 -7.35
C ARG A 232 -2.49 -26.24 -6.95
N GLN A 233 -3.03 -26.19 -5.72
CA GLN A 233 -4.05 -27.13 -5.26
C GLN A 233 -5.36 -26.96 -6.02
N LEU A 234 -5.81 -25.73 -6.24
CA LEU A 234 -6.99 -25.44 -7.06
C LEU A 234 -6.85 -25.98 -8.48
N LYS A 235 -5.71 -25.73 -9.14
CA LYS A 235 -5.44 -26.27 -10.49
C LYS A 235 -5.47 -27.80 -10.52
N LYS A 236 -4.91 -28.48 -9.51
CA LYS A 236 -4.96 -29.94 -9.41
C LYS A 236 -6.40 -30.46 -9.29
N ARG A 237 -7.24 -29.80 -8.48
CA ARG A 237 -8.67 -30.16 -8.32
C ARG A 237 -9.46 -29.97 -9.61
N MET A 238 -9.19 -28.91 -10.38
CA MET A 238 -9.85 -28.67 -11.66
C MET A 238 -9.48 -29.71 -12.73
N VAL A 239 -8.25 -30.22 -12.71
CA VAL A 239 -7.76 -31.22 -13.68
C VAL A 239 -8.19 -32.65 -13.31
N SER A 240 -8.50 -32.93 -12.04
CA SER A 240 -8.96 -34.25 -11.57
C SER A 240 -10.34 -34.19 -10.89
N PRO A 241 -11.43 -33.99 -11.65
CA PRO A 241 -12.78 -33.85 -11.08
C PRO A 241 -13.38 -35.14 -10.50
N HIS A 242 -12.70 -36.30 -10.58
CA HIS A 242 -13.25 -37.62 -10.19
C HIS A 242 -12.64 -38.27 -8.96
N MET A 243 -11.86 -37.56 -8.14
CA MET A 243 -11.20 -38.16 -6.96
C MET A 243 -11.69 -37.61 -5.61
N GLY A 244 -12.98 -37.24 -5.50
CA GLY A 244 -13.51 -36.60 -4.28
C GLY A 244 -15.01 -36.73 -3.96
N LEU A 245 -15.77 -37.60 -4.65
CA LEU A 245 -17.21 -37.79 -4.39
C LEU A 245 -17.56 -39.13 -3.72
N SER A 246 -16.57 -39.94 -3.35
CA SER A 246 -16.81 -41.28 -2.77
C SER A 246 -16.66 -41.39 -1.24
N HIS A 247 -16.47 -40.29 -0.51
CA HIS A 247 -16.21 -40.36 0.94
C HIS A 247 -17.12 -39.52 1.85
N PHE A 248 -18.29 -39.06 1.38
CA PHE A 248 -19.28 -38.39 2.24
C PHE A 248 -20.73 -38.68 1.85
N LEU A 249 -21.10 -39.96 1.73
CA LEU A 249 -22.48 -40.41 1.93
C LEU A 249 -22.44 -41.52 2.98
N PRO A 250 -22.96 -41.32 4.20
CA PRO A 250 -23.28 -42.45 5.05
C PRO A 250 -24.37 -43.26 4.36
N ALA A 251 -24.09 -44.54 4.13
CA ALA A 251 -25.12 -45.50 3.84
C ALA A 251 -25.96 -45.70 5.10
N VAL A 252 -27.29 -45.69 4.90
CA VAL A 252 -28.38 -45.97 5.84
C VAL A 252 -28.80 -44.79 6.73
#